data_AF-A0A1P8X4H3-F1
#
_entry.id   AF-A0A1P8X4H3-F1
#
_cell.length_a   1.000
_cell.length_b   1.000
_cell.length_c   1.000
_cell.angle_alpha   90.00
_cell.angle_beta   90.00
_cell.angle_gamma   90.00
#
_symmetry.space_group_name_H-M   'P 1'
#
loop_
_entity.id
_entity.type
_entity.pdbx_description
1 polymer ?
#
loop_
_entity_poly.entity_id
_entity_poly.type
_entity_poly.pdbx_seq_one_letter_code
_entity_poly.pdbx_strand_id
1 'polypeptide(L)' 'MLAIMGEPMAYLLQEWLNNTGNCQCGWSGKRRWLRGSAVLDVLQHCMDTGHTPVGLPTTQTLNAF' A
#
# COMPACT_ATOMS: atom_id res chain seq x y z
N MET A 1 2.21 15.34 25.60
CA MET A 1 2.02 13.95 25.13
C MET A 1 0.91 13.99 24.07
N LEU A 2 1.22 14.55 22.90
CA LEU A 2 0.25 14.69 21.81
C LEU A 2 0.18 13.35 21.07
N ALA A 3 -1.03 12.83 20.93
CA ALA A 3 -1.29 11.67 20.11
C ALA A 3 -0.78 11.94 18.69
N ILE A 4 0.22 11.17 18.27
CA ILE A 4 0.52 10.89 16.87
C ILE A 4 -0.70 10.19 16.25
N MET A 5 -1.78 10.92 15.99
CA MET A 5 -2.80 10.47 15.05
C MET A 5 -2.20 10.64 13.65
N GLY A 6 -1.18 9.83 13.34
CA GLY A 6 -0.60 9.75 12.01
C GLY A 6 -1.69 9.34 11.03
N GLU A 7 -1.70 9.97 9.86
CA GLU A 7 -2.67 9.65 8.81
C GLU A 7 -2.66 8.13 8.55
N PRO A 8 -3.82 7.47 8.47
CA PRO A 8 -3.89 6.04 8.23
C PRO A 8 -3.14 5.66 6.95
N MET A 9 -2.21 4.73 7.09
CA MET A 9 -1.30 4.30 6.03
C MET A 9 -1.65 2.91 5.53
N ALA A 10 -1.57 2.68 4.22
CA ALA A 10 -1.73 1.38 3.60
C ALA A 10 -0.41 0.90 3.00
N TYR A 11 -0.11 -0.39 3.11
CA TYR A 11 1.16 -0.98 2.69
C TYR A 11 0.95 -2.37 2.06
N LEU A 12 1.96 -2.84 1.34
CA LEU A 12 2.00 -4.16 0.72
C LEU A 12 2.89 -5.11 1.54
N LEU A 13 2.32 -6.21 2.03
CA LEU A 13 3.10 -7.31 2.57
C LEU A 13 3.56 -8.25 1.45
N GLN A 14 4.87 -8.49 1.40
CA GLN A 14 5.48 -9.43 0.48
C GLN A 14 5.79 -10.73 1.22
N GLU A 15 5.04 -11.77 0.91
CA GLU A 15 5.36 -13.14 1.31
C GLU A 15 5.63 -13.98 0.05
N TRP A 16 6.37 -15.09 0.21
CA TRP A 16 6.68 -15.98 -0.91
C TRP A 16 5.38 -16.51 -1.54
N LEU A 17 5.06 -16.02 -2.74
CA LEU A 17 3.82 -16.31 -3.50
C LEU A 17 2.50 -15.93 -2.79
N ASN A 18 2.56 -15.03 -1.81
CA ASN A 18 1.38 -14.59 -1.05
C ASN A 18 1.39 -13.07 -0.78
N ASN A 19 1.37 -12.26 -1.84
CA ASN A 19 1.35 -10.81 -1.70
C ASN A 19 -0.04 -10.33 -1.26
N THR A 20 -0.12 -9.53 -0.21
CA THR A 20 -1.39 -9.01 0.32
C THR A 20 -1.23 -7.56 0.79
N GLY A 21 -2.18 -6.69 0.47
CA GLY A 21 -2.22 -5.32 0.98
C GLY A 21 -2.83 -5.25 2.39
N ASN A 22 -2.31 -4.40 3.27
CA ASN A 22 -2.89 -4.14 4.59
C ASN A 22 -2.84 -2.65 4.92
N CYS A 23 -3.80 -2.16 5.72
CA CYS A 23 -3.84 -0.77 6.15
C CYS A 23 -4.03 -0.68 7.66
N GLN A 24 -3.46 0.36 8.27
CA GLN A 24 -3.63 0.67 9.69
C GLN A 24 -5.08 0.96 10.08
N CYS A 25 -5.96 1.27 9.12
CA CYS A 25 -7.40 1.39 9.35
C CYS A 25 -8.11 0.05 9.59
N GLY A 26 -7.42 -1.08 9.44
CA GLY A 26 -7.98 -2.43 9.55
C GLY A 26 -8.38 -3.09 8.23
N TRP A 27 -8.14 -2.44 7.09
CA TRP A 27 -8.36 -3.05 5.77
C TRP A 27 -7.28 -4.08 5.44
N SER A 28 -7.71 -5.21 4.88
CA SER A 28 -6.85 -6.24 4.29
C SER A 28 -7.33 -6.58 2.87
N GLY A 29 -6.41 -6.52 1.93
CA GLY A 29 -6.64 -6.84 0.52
C GLY A 29 -6.72 -8.34 0.26
N LYS A 30 -6.95 -8.71 -1.01
CA LYS A 30 -6.96 -10.11 -1.43
C LYS A 30 -5.53 -10.64 -1.52
N ARG A 31 -5.36 -11.93 -1.25
CA ARG A 31 -4.12 -12.66 -1.53
C ARG A 31 -3.89 -12.72 -3.04
N ARG A 32 -2.73 -12.22 -3.50
CA ARG A 32 -2.30 -12.25 -4.90
C ARG A 32 -0.97 -12.97 -5.04
N TRP A 33 -0.85 -13.73 -6.12
CA TRP A 33 0.40 -14.38 -6.50
C TRP A 33 1.41 -13.35 -7.02
N LEU A 34 0.95 -12.44 -7.89
CA LEU A 34 1.77 -11.37 -8.45
C LEU A 34 1.77 -10.15 -7.52
N ARG A 35 2.98 -9.64 -7.22
CA ARG A 35 3.16 -8.42 -6.42
C ARG A 35 2.39 -7.24 -7.00
N GLY A 36 2.46 -7.04 -8.32
CA GLY A 36 1.76 -5.93 -8.99
C GLY A 36 0.26 -5.90 -8.75
N SER A 37 -0.41 -7.06 -8.71
CA SER A 37 -1.85 -7.13 -8.42
C SER A 37 -2.16 -6.70 -6.99
N ALA A 38 -1.33 -7.08 -6.01
CA ALA A 38 -1.52 -6.65 -4.63
C ALA A 38 -1.17 -5.16 -4.44
N VAL A 39 -0.25 -4.61 -5.25
CA VAL A 39 0.02 -3.16 -5.30
C VAL A 39 -1.22 -2.40 -5.78
N LEU A 40 -1.91 -2.89 -6.82
CA LEU A 40 -3.15 -2.26 -7.29
C LEU A 40 -4.25 -2.28 -6.22
N ASP A 41 -4.37 -3.38 -5.46
CA ASP A 41 -5.34 -3.45 -4.36
C ASP A 41 -5.05 -2.36 -3.29
N VAL A 42 -3.76 -2.15 -2.93
CA VAL A 42 -3.35 -1.09 -2.00
C VAL A 42 -3.63 0.31 -2.57
N LEU A 43 -3.28 0.56 -3.83
CA LEU A 43 -3.51 1.85 -4.48
C LEU A 43 -5.00 2.18 -4.58
N GLN A 44 -5.82 1.20 -4.95
CA GLN A 44 -7.27 1.36 -5.00
C GLN A 44 -7.82 1.75 -3.64
N HIS A 45 -7.41 1.05 -2.58
CA HIS A 45 -7.83 1.37 -1.22
C HIS A 45 -7.40 2.80 -0.82
N CYS A 46 -6.16 3.19 -1.11
CA CYS A 46 -5.66 4.54 -0.86
C CYS A 46 -6.50 5.61 -1.58
N MET A 47 -6.88 5.38 -2.84
CA MET A 47 -7.73 6.32 -3.58
C MET A 47 -9.15 6.43 -2.99
N ASP A 48 -9.71 5.32 -2.53
CA ASP A 48 -11.08 5.29 -2.01
C ASP A 48 -11.21 5.92 -0.62
N THR A 49 -10.16 5.85 0.21
CA THR A 49 -10.19 6.33 1.61
C THR A 49 -9.33 7.56 1.88
N GLY A 50 -8.51 7.99 0.92
CA GLY A 50 -7.52 9.05 1.10
C GLY A 50 -6.31 8.62 1.95
N HIS A 51 -6.06 7.31 2.09
CA HIS A 51 -4.88 6.81 2.82
C HIS A 51 -3.59 6.95 2.01
N THR A 52 -2.47 7.08 2.70
CA THR A 52 -1.17 7.21 2.05
C THR A 52 -0.57 5.83 1.77
N PRO A 53 -0.18 5.50 0.52
CA PRO A 53 0.52 4.26 0.23
C PRO A 53 1.96 4.33 0.76
N VAL A 54 2.35 3.37 1.59
CA VAL A 54 3.66 3.29 2.24
C VAL A 54 4.41 2.07 1.72
N GLY A 55 5.65 2.29 1.28
CA GLY A 55 6.53 1.22 0.80
C GLY A 55 6.27 0.77 -0.65
N LEU A 56 5.35 1.42 -1.36
CA LEU A 56 5.40 1.42 -2.81
C LEU A 56 6.53 2.37 -3.22
N PRO A 57 7.44 2.00 -4.14
CA PRO A 57 8.37 2.97 -4.67
C PRO A 57 7.52 4.12 -5.20
N THR A 58 7.73 5.32 -4.67
CA THR A 58 7.30 6.53 -5.38
C THR A 58 7.79 6.33 -6.80
N THR A 59 6.90 6.41 -7.78
CA THR A 59 7.29 6.58 -9.17
C THR A 59 8.06 7.90 -9.23
N GLN A 60 9.31 7.89 -8.78
CA GLN A 60 10.29 8.86 -9.18
C GLN A 60 10.33 8.66 -10.67
N THR A 61 9.69 9.58 -11.37
CA THR A 61 9.86 9.84 -12.78
C THR A 61 11.23 9.35 -13.18
N LEU A 62 11.26 8.33 -14.03
CA LEU A 62 12.46 7.99 -14.78
C LEU A 62 12.84 9.26 -15.53
N ASN A 63 13.66 10.11 -14.93
CA ASN A 63 14.52 11.05 -15.63
C ASN A 63 15.52 10.17 -16.38
N ALA A 64 15.07 9.61 -17.50
CA ALA A 64 15.93 9.04 -18.50
C ALA A 64 16.35 10.20 -19.41
N PHE A 65 17.60 10.64 -19.18
CA PHE A 65 18.54 11.35 -20.07
C PHE A 65 18.01 12.41 -21.04
#